data_AF-A0A1A8P4B9-F1
#
_entry.id   AF-A0A1A8P4B9-F1
#
_cell.length_a   1.000
_cell.length_b   1.000
_cell.length_c   1.000
_cell.angle_alpha   90.00
_cell.angle_beta   90.00
_cell.angle_gamma   90.00
#
_symmetry.space_group_name_H-M   'P 1'
#
loop_
_entity.id
_entity.type
_entity.pdbx_description
1 polymer ?
#
loop_
_entity_poly.entity_id
_entity_poly.type
_entity_poly.pdbx_seq_one_letter_code
_entity_poly.pdbx_strand_id
1 'polypeptide(L)'
;ETAVITPCVPPCQHGATCCPHNTCTCPEGTAGLRCERLTCPVVTMVVSAARAVRKAFRESYVDRCGPLGVQLCTKYRINQARVYLQAYRVGYRIQCPDKKGR
;
A
#
# COMPACT_ATOMS: atom_id res chain seq x y z
N GLU A 1 18.48 -11.68 15.15
CA GLU A 1 19.68 -11.20 14.42
C GLU A 1 19.30 -9.94 13.65
N THR A 2 19.91 -8.80 13.98
CA THR A 2 19.70 -7.56 13.24
C THR A 2 20.81 -7.47 12.20
N ALA A 3 20.50 -7.77 10.93
CA ALA A 3 21.48 -7.64 9.86
C ALA A 3 21.83 -6.15 9.69
N VAL A 4 23.06 -5.79 10.04
CA VAL A 4 23.60 -4.45 9.80
C VAL A 4 23.86 -4.35 8.29
N ILE A 5 22.92 -3.76 7.55
CA ILE A 5 23.08 -3.46 6.14
C ILE A 5 23.85 -2.15 6.07
N THR A 6 25.13 -2.19 5.70
CA THR A 6 25.87 -0.97 5.36
C THR A 6 25.36 -0.45 4.02
N PRO A 7 24.79 0.78 3.97
CA PRO A 7 24.33 1.34 2.70
C PRO A 7 25.54 1.68 1.82
N CYS A 8 25.43 1.40 0.52
CA CYS A 8 26.41 1.84 -0.47
C CYS A 8 26.43 3.37 -0.51
N VAL A 9 27.61 3.96 -0.62
CA VAL A 9 27.78 5.41 -0.83
C VAL A 9 28.54 5.61 -2.14
N PRO A 10 27.92 6.21 -3.19
CA PRO A 10 26.51 6.60 -3.31
C PRO A 10 25.53 5.42 -3.30
N PRO A 11 24.24 5.64 -2.95
CA PRO A 11 23.24 4.58 -2.90
C PRO A 11 22.95 4.02 -4.30
N CYS A 12 22.59 2.74 -4.33
CA CYS A 12 22.13 2.08 -5.55
C CYS A 12 20.70 2.57 -5.89
N GLN A 13 20.37 2.64 -7.18
CA GLN A 13 19.09 3.14 -7.67
C GLN A 13 18.11 2.01 -8.02
N HIS A 14 16.83 2.36 -8.24
CA HIS A 14 15.79 1.48 -8.79
C HIS A 14 15.57 0.16 -8.03
N GLY A 15 15.73 0.17 -6.69
CA GLY A 15 15.52 -1.00 -5.85
C GLY A 15 16.67 -2.01 -5.85
N ALA A 16 17.85 -1.62 -6.34
CA ALA A 16 19.05 -2.44 -6.28
C ALA A 16 19.58 -2.62 -4.85
N THR A 17 20.18 -3.78 -4.61
CA THR A 17 20.71 -4.15 -3.30
C THR A 17 22.20 -3.80 -3.23
N CYS A 18 22.62 -3.20 -2.12
CA CYS A 18 24.04 -2.98 -1.85
C CYS A 18 24.69 -4.27 -1.36
N CYS A 19 25.79 -4.64 -2.00
CA CYS A 19 26.65 -5.76 -1.63
C CYS A 19 27.95 -5.24 -0.98
N PRO A 20 28.74 -6.14 -0.34
CA PRO A 20 30.07 -5.80 0.18
C PRO A 20 30.95 -5.10 -0.88
N HIS A 21 31.93 -4.33 -0.41
CA HIS A 21 32.82 -3.53 -1.26
C HIS A 21 32.11 -2.44 -2.09
N ASN A 22 31.03 -1.86 -1.56
CA ASN A 22 30.29 -0.78 -2.24
C ASN A 22 29.85 -1.15 -3.66
N THR A 23 29.44 -2.40 -3.90
CA THR A 23 28.99 -2.87 -5.23
C THR A 23 27.47 -3.01 -5.25
N CYS A 24 26.83 -2.59 -6.34
CA CYS A 24 25.38 -2.70 -6.49
C CYS A 24 25.02 -3.94 -7.30
N THR A 25 24.07 -4.74 -6.81
CA THR A 25 23.43 -5.80 -7.61
C THR A 25 22.16 -5.25 -8.24
N CYS A 26 22.22 -5.07 -9.57
CA CYS A 26 21.14 -4.45 -10.33
C CYS A 26 20.01 -5.43 -10.62
N PRO A 27 18.74 -5.06 -10.37
CA PRO A 27 17.59 -5.84 -10.79
C PRO A 27 17.48 -5.84 -12.32
N GLU A 28 16.72 -6.81 -12.83
CA GLU A 28 16.47 -6.93 -14.26
C GLU A 28 15.91 -5.62 -14.84
N GLY A 29 16.42 -5.22 -16.01
CA GLY A 29 16.02 -3.98 -16.64
C GLY A 29 16.74 -2.72 -16.14
N THR A 30 17.76 -2.89 -15.30
CA THR A 30 18.64 -1.80 -14.85
C THR A 30 20.11 -2.14 -15.08
N ALA A 31 20.94 -1.12 -15.29
CA ALA A 31 22.37 -1.24 -15.54
C ALA A 31 23.13 0.01 -15.07
N GLY A 32 24.46 -0.06 -15.04
CA GLY A 32 25.33 1.01 -14.58
C GLY A 32 26.03 0.66 -13.26
N LEU A 33 26.96 1.49 -12.82
CA LEU A 33 27.74 1.22 -11.60
C LEU A 33 26.84 1.21 -10.36
N ARG A 34 25.77 2.02 -10.37
CA ARG A 34 24.78 2.19 -9.31
C ARG A 34 23.36 1.82 -9.78
N CYS A 35 23.23 1.11 -10.90
CA CYS A 35 21.94 0.73 -11.49
C CYS A 35 21.08 1.95 -11.91
N GLU A 36 21.74 3.04 -12.29
CA GLU A 36 21.12 4.32 -12.65
C GLU A 36 20.46 4.30 -14.04
N ARG A 37 20.86 3.40 -14.93
CA ARG A 37 20.36 3.32 -16.31
C ARG A 37 19.27 2.27 -16.41
N LEU A 38 18.12 2.64 -16.98
CA LEU A 38 17.07 1.70 -17.35
C LEU A 38 17.38 1.08 -18.71
N THR A 39 17.39 -0.25 -18.79
CA THR A 39 17.56 -1.00 -20.05
C THR A 39 16.22 -1.49 -20.61
N CYS A 40 15.18 -1.54 -19.79
CA CYS A 40 13.82 -1.93 -20.16
C CYS A 40 12.83 -0.78 -19.93
N PRO A 41 11.69 -0.75 -20.65
CA PRO A 41 10.67 0.29 -20.46
C PRO A 41 9.98 0.17 -19.10
N VAL A 42 9.60 1.34 -18.56
CA VAL A 42 8.71 1.43 -17.40
C VAL A 42 7.28 1.39 -17.89
N VAL A 43 6.51 0.45 -17.36
CA VAL A 43 5.09 0.29 -17.68
C VAL A 43 4.23 0.62 -16.47
N THR A 44 3.01 1.08 -16.74
CA THR A 44 1.99 1.27 -15.72
C THR A 44 1.32 -0.05 -15.38
N MET A 45 1.12 -0.32 -14.09
CA MET A 45 0.40 -1.48 -13.60
C MET A 45 -0.70 -1.07 -12.61
N VAL A 46 -1.73 -1.89 -12.48
CA VAL A 46 -2.80 -1.67 -11.52
C VAL A 46 -2.40 -2.27 -10.18
N VAL A 47 -2.35 -1.45 -9.12
CA VAL A 47 -2.02 -1.87 -7.76
C VAL A 47 -3.28 -1.78 -6.90
N SER A 48 -3.59 -2.84 -6.16
CA SER A 48 -4.70 -2.83 -5.21
C SER A 48 -4.43 -1.85 -4.06
N ALA A 49 -5.47 -1.11 -3.68
CA ALA A 49 -5.44 -0.13 -2.61
C ALA A 49 -6.72 -0.26 -1.77
N ALA A 50 -6.68 0.20 -0.52
CA ALA A 50 -7.87 0.29 0.32
C ALA A 50 -8.35 1.74 0.36
N ARG A 51 -9.60 1.99 -0.03
CA ARG A 51 -10.24 3.31 0.10
C ARG A 51 -11.12 3.33 1.32
N ALA A 52 -10.84 4.24 2.25
CA ALA A 52 -11.70 4.47 3.41
C ALA A 52 -12.90 5.36 3.02
N VAL A 53 -14.10 4.93 3.41
CA VAL A 53 -15.36 5.67 3.20
C VAL A 53 -16.12 5.73 4.52
N ARG A 54 -16.84 6.82 4.77
CA ARG A 54 -17.78 6.94 5.89
C ARG A 54 -19.12 6.35 5.46
N LYS A 55 -19.57 5.29 6.12
CA LYS A 55 -20.86 4.64 5.86
C LYS A 55 -21.78 4.87 7.05
N ALA A 56 -22.95 5.44 6.79
CA ALA A 56 -23.98 5.60 7.81
C ALA A 56 -24.61 4.24 8.16
N PHE A 57 -24.88 3.99 9.43
CA PHE A 57 -25.62 2.83 9.91
C PHE A 57 -26.57 3.22 11.04
N ARG A 58 -27.68 2.47 11.13
CA ARG A 58 -28.69 2.67 12.16
C ARG A 58 -28.33 1.85 13.39
N GLU A 59 -28.11 2.51 14.51
CA GLU A 59 -27.82 1.89 15.80
C GLU A 59 -29.03 2.04 16.72
N SER A 60 -29.42 0.94 17.38
CA SER A 60 -30.41 0.99 18.46
C SER A 60 -29.74 1.37 19.77
N TYR A 61 -30.41 2.21 20.56
CA TYR A 61 -29.99 2.56 21.91
C TYR A 61 -31.22 2.58 22.83
N VAL A 62 -31.00 2.29 24.11
CA VAL A 62 -32.07 2.34 25.12
C VAL A 62 -32.09 3.73 25.74
N ASP A 63 -33.27 4.32 25.80
CA ASP A 63 -33.47 5.64 26.39
C ASP A 63 -34.85 5.78 27.03
N ARG A 64 -35.02 6.79 27.89
CA ARG A 64 -36.28 7.04 28.59
C ARG A 64 -37.35 7.57 27.63
N CYS A 65 -38.59 7.16 27.86
CA CYS A 65 -39.76 7.50 27.06
C CYS A 65 -41.03 7.60 27.90
N GLY A 66 -42.10 8.12 27.28
CA GLY A 66 -43.41 8.30 27.91
C GLY A 66 -43.56 9.64 28.65
N PRO A 67 -44.79 9.97 29.10
CA PRO A 67 -45.12 11.28 29.67
C PRO A 67 -44.39 11.61 30.99
N LEU A 68 -43.92 10.60 31.72
CA LEU A 68 -43.15 10.75 32.97
C LEU A 68 -41.70 10.27 32.86
N GLY A 69 -41.25 9.80 31.68
CA GLY A 69 -39.87 9.33 31.47
C GLY A 69 -39.46 8.08 32.29
N VAL A 70 -40.44 7.32 32.80
CA VAL A 70 -40.21 6.11 33.62
C VAL A 70 -40.03 4.84 32.79
N GLN A 71 -40.48 4.84 31.54
CA GLN A 71 -40.33 3.69 30.64
C GLN A 71 -39.00 3.77 29.90
N LEU A 72 -38.38 2.61 29.67
CA LEU A 72 -37.21 2.47 28.79
C LEU A 72 -37.70 1.97 27.43
N CYS A 73 -37.42 2.75 26.39
CA CYS A 73 -37.74 2.40 25.01
C CYS A 73 -36.47 2.24 24.18
N THR A 74 -36.53 1.35 23.21
CA THR A 74 -35.52 1.25 22.16
C THR A 74 -35.71 2.39 21.16
N LYS A 75 -34.77 3.33 21.14
CA LYS A 75 -34.66 4.40 20.14
C LYS A 75 -33.59 4.05 19.12
N TYR A 76 -33.57 4.79 18.02
CA TYR A 76 -32.60 4.58 16.94
C TYR A 76 -31.89 5.88 16.62
N ARG A 77 -30.58 5.81 16.37
CA ARG A 77 -29.76 6.93 15.89
C ARG A 77 -28.97 6.51 14.65
N ILE A 78 -28.60 7.49 13.83
CA ILE A 78 -27.74 7.27 12.67
C ILE A 78 -26.31 7.60 13.08
N ASN A 79 -25.46 6.57 13.11
CA ASN A 79 -24.03 6.73 13.34
C ASN A 79 -23.26 6.54 12.04
N GLN A 80 -21.97 6.86 12.06
CA GLN A 80 -21.07 6.68 10.92
C GLN A 80 -19.96 5.70 11.30
N ALA A 81 -19.73 4.70 10.45
CA ALA A 81 -18.61 3.78 10.55
C ALA A 81 -17.60 4.05 9.41
N ARG A 82 -16.31 3.95 9.70
CA ARG A 82 -15.26 3.97 8.67
C ARG A 82 -15.14 2.58 8.08
N VAL A 83 -15.51 2.43 6.81
CA VAL A 83 -15.46 1.16 6.08
C VAL A 83 -14.37 1.25 5.01
N TYR A 84 -13.57 0.19 4.88
CA TYR A 84 -12.56 0.08 3.83
C TYR A 84 -13.14 -0.70 2.65
N LEU A 85 -13.08 -0.09 1.47
CA LEU A 85 -13.49 -0.69 0.22
C LEU A 85 -12.26 -1.00 -0.62
N GLN A 86 -12.35 -2.04 -1.45
CA GLN A 86 -11.33 -2.33 -2.44
C GLN A 86 -11.29 -1.22 -3.49
N ALA A 87 -10.09 -0.70 -3.72
CA ALA A 87 -9.80 0.31 -4.71
C ALA A 87 -8.52 -0.07 -5.47
N TYR A 88 -8.21 0.71 -6.49
CA TYR A 88 -7.03 0.48 -7.32
C TYR A 88 -6.35 1.81 -7.61
N ARG A 89 -5.03 1.77 -7.75
CA ARG A 89 -4.21 2.92 -8.14
C ARG A 89 -3.20 2.51 -9.21
N VAL A 90 -2.70 3.49 -9.95
CA VAL A 90 -1.63 3.27 -10.92
C VAL A 90 -0.31 3.16 -10.17
N GLY A 91 0.39 2.04 -10.38
CA GLY A 91 1.78 1.85 -10.02
C GLY A 91 2.65 1.76 -11.27
N TYR A 92 3.96 1.75 -11.06
CA TYR A 92 4.95 1.63 -12.14
C TYR A 92 5.85 0.44 -11.85
N ARG A 93 6.21 -0.31 -12.89
CA ARG A 93 7.22 -1.35 -12.82
C ARG A 93 8.07 -1.37 -14.08
N ILE A 94 9.31 -1.82 -13.95
CA ILE A 94 10.18 -2.10 -15.10
C ILE A 94 9.72 -3.44 -15.68
N GLN A 95 9.43 -3.49 -16.99
CA GLN A 95 9.03 -4.73 -17.66
C GLN A 95 10.02 -5.03 -18.79
N CYS A 96 10.81 -6.08 -18.59
CA CYS A 96 11.64 -6.64 -19.64
C CYS A 96 10.88 -7.70 -20.44
N PRO A 97 11.19 -7.88 -21.73
CA PRO A 97 10.69 -9.01 -22.49
C PRO A 97 11.20 -10.30 -21.84
N ASP A 98 10.28 -11.23 -21.57
CA ASP A 98 10.58 -12.52 -20.96
C ASP A 98 11.69 -13.21 -21.78
N LYS A 99 12.82 -13.55 -21.13
CA LYS A 99 13.83 -14.42 -21.76
C LYS A 99 13.31 -15.86 -21.76
N LYS A 100 12.22 -16.13 -22.47
CA LYS A 100 11.83 -17.50 -22.81
C LYS A 100 12.83 -18.02 -23.85
N GLY A 101 13.85 -18.71 -23.37
CA GLY A 101 14.76 -19.49 -24.23
C GLY A 101 16.21 -19.47 -23.79
N ARG A 102 16.55 -20.31 -22.80
CA ARG A 102 17.70 -21.22 -22.92
C ARG A 102 17.43 -22.48 -22.13
#